data_AF-A0A0S7F1A7-F1
#
_entry.id   AF-A0A0S7F1A7-F1
#
_cell.length_a   1.000
_cell.length_b   1.000
_cell.length_c   1.000
_cell.angle_alpha   90.00
_cell.angle_beta   90.00
_cell.angle_gamma   90.00
#
_symmetry.space_group_name_H-M   'P 1'
#
loop_
_entity.id
_entity.type
_entity.pdbx_description
1 polymer ?
#
loop_
_entity_poly.entity_id
_entity_poly.type
_entity_poly.pdbx_seq_one_letter_code
_entity_poly.pdbx_strand_id
1 'polypeptide(L)'
;KSGCRRIVPGQFLAVDPKGRAVMIGAIEKQKLVYILNRDAAARLTISSPLEAHKANTLVYHVVGVDVGFENPMFACLEMDYEEADNDPTGEAAANTQQTLTFYELDLGLNHVVRKYSEALEEHGNFLITGMDV
;
A
#
# COMPACT_ATOMS: atom_id res chain seq x y z
N LYS A 1 3.97 -11.10 -20.27
CA LYS A 1 2.82 -12.03 -20.17
C LYS A 1 1.82 -11.43 -19.16
N SER A 2 0.54 -11.32 -19.50
CA SER A 2 -0.55 -10.81 -18.64
C SER A 2 -1.22 -11.92 -17.82
N GLY A 3 -2.18 -11.56 -16.95
CA GLY A 3 -3.06 -12.47 -16.18
C GLY A 3 -3.14 -12.14 -14.67
N CYS A 4 -4.10 -12.74 -13.97
CA CYS A 4 -4.25 -12.64 -12.51
C CYS A 4 -3.11 -13.40 -11.82
N ARG A 5 -2.25 -12.70 -11.09
CA ARG A 5 -1.03 -13.28 -10.51
C ARG A 5 -0.78 -12.71 -9.12
N ARG A 6 -0.27 -13.57 -8.24
CA ARG A 6 0.00 -13.25 -6.83
C ARG A 6 0.85 -11.99 -6.64
N ILE A 7 1.90 -11.84 -7.46
CA ILE A 7 2.91 -10.77 -7.32
C ILE A 7 2.78 -9.65 -8.36
N VAL A 8 1.81 -9.68 -9.27
CA VAL A 8 1.65 -8.61 -10.27
C VAL A 8 0.56 -7.65 -9.80
N PRO A 9 0.85 -6.34 -9.66
CA PRO A 9 -0.13 -5.36 -9.20
C PRO A 9 -1.38 -5.32 -10.08
N GLY A 10 -2.54 -5.24 -9.42
CA GLY A 10 -3.85 -5.23 -10.08
C GLY A 10 -4.99 -5.74 -9.21
N GLN A 11 -4.69 -6.30 -8.03
CA GLN A 11 -5.72 -6.74 -7.08
C GLN A 11 -6.28 -5.58 -6.26
N PHE A 12 -5.42 -4.66 -5.82
CA PHE A 12 -5.79 -3.53 -4.98
C PHE A 12 -5.52 -2.22 -5.70
N LEU A 13 -6.41 -1.25 -5.49
CA LEU A 13 -6.33 0.10 -6.01
C LEU A 13 -6.76 1.07 -4.92
N ALA A 14 -5.94 2.08 -4.66
CA ALA A 14 -6.24 3.14 -3.73
C ALA A 14 -5.83 4.50 -4.32
N VAL A 15 -6.57 5.55 -4.00
CA VAL A 15 -6.37 6.88 -4.56
C VAL A 15 -6.25 7.87 -3.41
N ASP A 16 -5.29 8.79 -3.50
CA ASP A 16 -5.24 9.98 -2.64
C ASP A 16 -6.53 10.79 -2.80
N PRO A 17 -7.24 11.15 -1.72
CA PRO A 17 -8.53 11.84 -1.82
C PRO A 17 -8.50 13.17 -2.60
N LYS A 18 -7.33 13.83 -2.72
CA LYS A 18 -7.16 15.06 -3.52
C LYS A 18 -6.75 14.78 -4.96
N GLY A 19 -6.69 13.52 -5.38
CA GLY A 19 -6.37 13.09 -6.74
C GLY A 19 -4.92 13.27 -7.15
N ARG A 20 -3.98 13.34 -6.18
CA ARG A 20 -2.56 13.61 -6.42
C ARG A 20 -1.75 12.35 -6.72
N ALA A 21 -2.21 11.20 -6.24
CA ALA A 21 -1.51 9.93 -6.39
C ALA A 21 -2.44 8.73 -6.37
N VAL A 22 -1.98 7.62 -6.93
CA VAL A 22 -2.68 6.33 -6.96
C VAL A 22 -1.72 5.23 -6.58
N MET A 23 -2.10 4.34 -5.67
CA MET A 23 -1.39 3.11 -5.37
C MET A 23 -2.11 1.92 -6.04
N ILE A 24 -1.35 1.08 -6.74
CA ILE A 24 -1.80 -0.22 -7.24
C ILE A 24 -0.98 -1.32 -6.56
N GLY A 25 -1.67 -2.27 -5.95
CA GLY A 25 -1.08 -3.36 -5.16
C GLY A 25 -1.36 -4.74 -5.75
N ALA A 26 -0.42 -5.65 -5.56
CA ALA A 26 -0.60 -7.09 -5.72
C ALA A 26 -1.06 -7.72 -4.38
N ILE A 27 -1.44 -9.00 -4.41
CA ILE A 27 -1.73 -9.78 -3.19
C ILE A 27 -0.47 -9.95 -2.33
N GLU A 28 0.69 -10.00 -2.97
CA GLU A 28 1.97 -10.16 -2.29
C GLU A 28 3.03 -9.25 -2.90
N LYS A 29 3.89 -8.70 -2.03
CA LYS A 29 5.12 -8.00 -2.37
C LYS A 29 4.99 -6.67 -3.10
N GLN A 30 4.45 -6.67 -4.31
CA GLN A 30 4.53 -5.51 -5.20
C GLN A 30 3.44 -4.48 -4.93
N LYS A 31 3.87 -3.24 -4.71
CA LYS A 31 3.04 -2.03 -4.68
C LYS A 31 3.72 -0.96 -5.53
N LEU A 32 2.95 -0.30 -6.37
CA LEU A 32 3.40 0.78 -7.25
C LEU A 32 2.56 2.02 -6.96
N VAL A 33 3.22 3.18 -6.83
CA VAL A 33 2.56 4.48 -6.64
C VAL A 33 2.81 5.34 -7.86
N TYR A 34 1.74 5.86 -8.44
CA TYR A 34 1.77 6.80 -9.56
C TYR A 34 1.42 8.18 -9.07
N ILE A 35 2.20 9.18 -9.50
CA ILE A 35 1.90 10.59 -9.26
C ILE A 35 1.02 11.09 -10.41
N LEU A 36 -0.07 11.74 -10.06
CA LEU A 36 -1.01 12.37 -10.99
C LEU A 36 -0.80 13.88 -10.96
N ASN A 37 -0.53 14.46 -12.13
CA ASN A 37 -0.31 15.90 -12.29
C ASN A 37 -1.19 16.48 -13.39
N ARG A 38 -1.24 17.81 -13.46
CA ARG A 38 -1.84 18.54 -14.58
C ARG A 38 -0.77 19.40 -15.24
N ASP A 39 -0.72 19.36 -16.56
CA ASP A 39 0.13 20.27 -17.33
C ASP A 39 -0.50 21.66 -17.48
N ALA A 40 0.21 22.59 -18.15
CA ALA A 40 -0.27 23.95 -18.40
C ALA A 40 -1.55 24.03 -19.24
N ALA A 41 -1.90 22.95 -19.96
CA ALA A 41 -3.13 22.82 -20.73
C ALA A 41 -4.23 22.05 -19.96
N ALA A 42 -4.07 21.89 -18.64
CA ALA A 42 -4.96 21.17 -17.74
C ALA A 42 -5.18 19.68 -18.10
N ARG A 43 -4.26 19.06 -18.85
CA ARG A 43 -4.30 17.63 -19.19
C ARG A 43 -3.66 16.81 -18.07
N LEU A 44 -4.23 15.64 -17.79
CA LEU A 44 -3.66 14.68 -16.85
C LEU A 44 -2.30 14.16 -17.37
N THR A 45 -1.29 14.21 -16.52
CA THR A 45 0.00 13.57 -16.73
C THR A 45 0.26 12.55 -15.62
N ILE A 46 0.87 11.42 -15.97
CA ILE A 46 1.15 10.32 -15.05
C ILE A 46 2.66 10.09 -15.05
N SER A 47 3.29 10.21 -13.88
CA SER A 47 4.72 9.93 -13.72
C SER A 47 5.00 8.43 -13.79
N SER A 48 6.26 8.05 -14.02
CA SER A 48 6.73 6.68 -13.83
C SER A 48 6.40 6.19 -12.40
N PRO A 49 6.11 4.88 -12.23
CA PRO A 49 5.75 4.36 -10.92
C PRO A 49 6.91 4.40 -9.94
N LEU A 50 6.60 4.64 -8.69
CA LEU A 50 7.50 4.49 -7.55
C LEU A 50 7.17 3.19 -6.82
N GLU A 51 8.21 2.46 -6.41
CA GLU A 51 8.06 1.14 -5.81
C GLU A 51 7.96 1.22 -4.28
N ALA A 52 7.02 0.47 -3.70
CA ALA A 52 6.87 0.28 -2.27
C ALA A 52 6.83 -1.22 -1.92
N HIS A 53 7.78 -1.97 -2.50
CA HIS A 53 7.80 -3.43 -2.42
C HIS A 53 8.24 -3.92 -1.04
N LYS A 54 7.60 -4.97 -0.53
CA LYS A 54 7.99 -5.65 0.71
C LYS A 54 7.91 -7.16 0.53
N ALA A 55 9.05 -7.86 0.52
CA ALA A 55 9.08 -9.30 0.36
C ALA A 55 8.28 -10.01 1.48
N ASN A 56 7.85 -11.26 1.22
CA ASN A 56 7.22 -12.11 2.22
C ASN A 56 6.02 -11.48 2.93
N THR A 57 5.33 -10.56 2.26
CA THR A 57 4.23 -9.81 2.85
C THR A 57 2.98 -9.98 2.01
N LEU A 58 1.94 -10.54 2.64
CA LEU A 58 0.57 -10.55 2.13
C LEU A 58 -0.07 -9.19 2.36
N VAL A 59 -0.86 -8.75 1.40
CA VAL A 59 -1.67 -7.53 1.45
C VAL A 59 -3.14 -7.95 1.44
N TYR A 60 -3.88 -7.52 2.45
CA TYR A 60 -5.31 -7.82 2.60
C TYR A 60 -6.19 -6.70 2.05
N HIS A 61 -5.77 -5.44 2.26
CA HIS A 61 -6.49 -4.28 1.76
C HIS A 61 -5.58 -3.05 1.68
N VAL A 62 -5.95 -2.09 0.83
CA VAL A 62 -5.25 -0.82 0.67
C VAL A 62 -6.27 0.31 0.58
N VAL A 63 -6.04 1.42 1.28
CA VAL A 63 -6.83 2.65 1.17
C VAL A 63 -5.92 3.87 1.07
N GLY A 64 -6.38 4.92 0.38
CA GLY A 64 -5.78 6.25 0.49
C GLY A 64 -6.25 6.89 1.78
N VAL A 65 -5.39 7.65 2.44
CA VAL A 65 -5.69 8.34 3.70
C VAL A 65 -5.91 9.82 3.40
N ASP A 66 -6.99 10.41 3.91
CA ASP A 66 -7.16 11.87 3.81
C ASP A 66 -6.23 12.55 4.80
N VAL A 67 -5.17 13.15 4.27
CA VAL A 67 -4.16 13.92 5.00
C VAL A 67 -4.22 15.40 4.62
N GLY A 68 -5.35 15.86 4.05
CA GLY A 68 -5.49 17.20 3.52
C GLY A 68 -4.51 17.46 2.38
N PHE A 69 -3.54 18.35 2.62
CA PHE A 69 -2.51 18.73 1.64
C PHE A 69 -1.09 18.29 2.01
N GLU A 70 -0.93 17.55 3.12
CA GLU A 70 0.32 16.87 3.45
C GLU A 70 0.66 15.82 2.37
N ASN A 71 1.88 15.30 2.41
CA ASN A 71 2.34 14.26 1.49
C ASN A 71 1.32 13.10 1.40
N PRO A 72 0.89 12.68 0.18
CA PRO A 72 -0.11 11.62 0.02
C PRO A 72 0.27 10.35 0.78
N MET A 73 -0.71 9.72 1.41
CA MET A 73 -0.47 8.55 2.26
C MET A 73 -1.45 7.43 1.94
N PHE A 74 -0.96 6.20 2.00
CA PHE A 74 -1.72 4.98 1.79
C PHE A 74 -1.57 4.07 3.00
N ALA A 75 -2.68 3.52 3.48
CA ALA A 75 -2.69 2.53 4.54
C ALA A 75 -2.94 1.15 3.95
N CYS A 76 -2.12 0.18 4.34
CA CYS A 76 -2.22 -1.22 3.94
C CYS A 76 -2.46 -2.09 5.16
N LEU A 77 -3.37 -3.04 5.04
CA LEU A 77 -3.47 -4.16 5.97
C LEU A 77 -2.58 -5.28 5.47
N GLU A 78 -1.58 -5.67 6.25
CA GLU A 78 -0.50 -6.54 5.80
C GLU A 78 -0.21 -7.65 6.81
N MET A 79 0.48 -8.70 6.35
CA MET A 79 1.00 -9.75 7.23
C MET A 79 2.32 -10.24 6.67
N ASP A 80 3.37 -10.20 7.49
CA ASP A 80 4.68 -10.73 7.17
C ASP A 80 4.72 -12.22 7.53
N TYR A 81 4.92 -13.08 6.55
CA TYR A 81 4.91 -14.54 6.76
C TYR A 81 6.32 -15.15 6.71
N GLU A 82 7.38 -14.33 6.65
CA GLU A 82 8.75 -14.84 6.53
C GLU A 82 9.11 -15.82 7.66
N GLU A 83 8.76 -15.51 8.91
CA GLU A 83 9.05 -16.39 10.05
C GLU A 83 8.24 -17.69 9.98
N ALA A 84 6.95 -17.59 9.63
CA ALA A 84 6.07 -18.74 9.48
C ALA A 84 6.56 -19.73 8.41
N ASP A 85 7.12 -19.25 7.30
CA ASP A 85 7.69 -20.11 6.24
C ASP A 85 8.94 -20.87 6.68
N ASN A 86 9.65 -20.37 7.70
CA ASN A 86 10.89 -20.95 8.20
C ASN A 86 10.70 -21.79 9.49
N ASP A 87 9.49 -21.81 10.07
CA ASP A 87 9.17 -22.54 11.29
C ASP A 87 8.42 -23.87 10.99
N PRO A 88 9.08 -25.04 11.11
CA PRO A 88 8.45 -26.32 10.86
C PRO A 88 7.44 -26.74 11.94
N THR A 89 7.40 -26.06 13.09
CA THR A 89 6.47 -26.38 14.19
C THR A 89 5.06 -25.81 13.97
N GLY A 90 4.96 -24.72 13.20
CA GLY A 90 3.71 -24.00 12.94
C GLY A 90 3.31 -23.02 14.04
N GLU A 91 4.12 -22.85 15.08
CA GLU A 91 3.86 -21.89 16.16
C GLU A 91 3.95 -20.45 15.65
N ALA A 92 4.93 -20.14 14.79
CA ALA A 92 5.07 -18.81 14.20
C ALA A 92 3.85 -18.44 13.34
N ALA A 93 3.30 -19.38 12.57
CA ALA A 93 2.10 -19.15 11.79
C ALA A 93 0.88 -18.79 12.67
N ALA A 94 0.75 -19.42 13.84
CA ALA A 94 -0.34 -19.13 14.79
C ALA A 94 -0.17 -17.78 15.50
N ASN A 95 1.06 -17.31 15.66
CA ASN A 95 1.40 -16.08 16.38
C ASN A 95 1.61 -14.86 15.46
N THR A 96 1.70 -15.07 14.14
CA THR A 96 1.91 -14.00 13.17
C THR A 96 0.71 -13.05 13.18
N GLN A 97 0.96 -11.77 13.43
CA GLN A 97 -0.09 -10.75 13.50
C GLN A 97 -0.20 -9.97 12.18
N GLN A 98 -1.41 -9.51 11.90
CA GLN A 98 -1.59 -8.47 10.88
C GLN A 98 -1.02 -7.14 11.38
N THR A 99 -0.53 -6.34 10.46
CA THR A 99 -0.08 -4.98 10.71
C THR A 99 -0.83 -3.97 9.86
N LEU A 100 -1.15 -2.82 10.45
CA LEU A 100 -1.55 -1.62 9.72
C LEU A 100 -0.29 -0.82 9.35
N THR A 101 0.03 -0.80 8.06
CA THR A 101 1.26 -0.17 7.52
C THR A 101 0.91 1.08 6.73
N PHE A 102 1.54 2.21 7.06
CA PHE A 102 1.40 3.46 6.33
C PHE A 102 2.58 3.70 5.38
N TYR A 103 2.26 3.98 4.13
CA TYR A 103 3.19 4.36 3.07
C TYR A 103 2.96 5.82 2.69
N GLU A 104 3.98 6.64 2.85
CA GLU A 104 3.96 8.05 2.48
C GLU A 104 4.70 8.28 1.16
N LEU A 105 4.06 8.99 0.24
CA LEU A 105 4.68 9.48 -0.98
C LEU A 105 5.28 10.86 -0.71
N ASP A 106 6.59 10.94 -0.65
CA ASP A 106 7.29 12.23 -0.58
C ASP A 106 7.38 12.83 -1.99
N LEU A 107 6.59 13.89 -2.23
CA LEU A 107 6.53 14.57 -3.53
C LEU A 107 7.81 15.35 -3.86
N GLY A 108 8.55 15.82 -2.85
CA GLY A 108 9.78 16.57 -3.04
C GLY A 108 10.96 15.67 -3.41
N LEU A 109 11.06 14.51 -2.75
CA LEU A 109 12.11 13.52 -2.97
C LEU A 109 11.74 12.46 -4.02
N ASN A 110 10.48 12.44 -4.47
CA ASN A 110 9.96 11.51 -5.47
C ASN A 110 10.23 10.03 -5.12
N HIS A 111 9.91 9.65 -3.89
CA HIS A 111 10.03 8.27 -3.40
C HIS A 111 8.90 7.94 -2.42
N VAL A 112 8.66 6.64 -2.21
CA VAL A 112 7.67 6.15 -1.23
C VAL A 112 8.41 5.56 -0.04
N VAL A 113 8.03 5.96 1.16
CA VAL A 113 8.58 5.45 2.41
C VAL A 113 7.53 4.73 3.22
N ARG A 114 7.92 3.64 3.88
CA ARG A 114 7.11 3.05 4.94
C ARG A 114 7.27 3.90 6.20
N LYS A 115 6.29 4.77 6.46
CA LYS A 115 6.35 5.76 7.52
C LYS A 115 6.18 5.14 8.90
N TYR A 116 5.21 4.25 9.05
CA TYR A 116 4.89 3.60 10.32
C TYR A 116 4.19 2.26 10.08
N SER A 117 4.25 1.36 11.06
CA SER A 117 3.62 0.04 11.06
C SER A 117 3.22 -0.34 12.48
N GLU A 118 1.98 -0.75 12.68
CA GLU A 118 1.43 -1.14 13.98
C GLU A 118 0.81 -2.53 13.89
N ALA A 119 1.04 -3.38 14.88
CA ALA A 119 0.37 -4.68 14.96
C ALA A 119 -1.09 -4.51 15.40
N LEU A 120 -2.00 -5.26 14.78
CA LEU A 120 -3.39 -5.29 15.20
C LEU A 120 -3.62 -6.30 16.31
N GLU A 121 -4.53 -5.96 17.23
CA GLU A 121 -5.01 -6.90 18.26
C GLU A 121 -5.86 -8.03 17.64
N GLU A 122 -6.66 -7.69 16.62
CA GLU A 122 -7.54 -8.62 15.92
C GLU A 122 -7.35 -8.54 14.40
N HIS A 123 -7.70 -9.63 13.71
CA HIS A 123 -7.58 -9.71 12.26
C HIS A 123 -8.66 -8.86 11.55
N GLY A 124 -8.22 -7.87 10.78
CA GLY A 124 -9.08 -7.06 9.92
C GLY A 124 -9.30 -7.69 8.54
N ASN A 125 -10.35 -7.24 7.85
CA ASN A 125 -10.62 -7.63 6.46
C ASN A 125 -10.43 -6.46 5.49
N PHE A 126 -11.08 -5.33 5.81
CA PHE A 126 -11.08 -4.12 5.00
C PHE A 126 -10.80 -2.90 5.87
N LEU A 127 -10.18 -1.89 5.25
CA LEU A 127 -9.95 -0.58 5.86
C LEU A 127 -10.95 0.43 5.30
N ILE A 128 -11.33 1.40 6.12
CA ILE A 128 -12.15 2.56 5.72
C ILE A 128 -11.43 3.81 6.21
N THR A 129 -11.31 4.82 5.35
CA THR A 129 -10.84 6.15 5.74
C THR A 129 -12.04 7.08 5.88
N GLY A 130 -12.02 7.95 6.89
CA GLY A 130 -12.90 9.12 6.93
C GLY A 130 -12.43 10.16 5.91
N MET A 131 -13.36 10.92 5.35
CA MET A 131 -13.07 12.21 4.71
C MET A 131 -13.66 13.26 5.64
N ASP A 132 -12.83 14.19 6.11
CA ASP A 132 -13.34 15.37 6.81
C ASP A 132 -14.11 16.21 5.78
N VAL A 133 -15.41 16.39 6.02
CA VAL A 133 -16.36 17.09 5.14
C VAL A 133 -16.37 18.58 5.42
#